data_AF-A0A269Z0B3-F1
#
_entry.id   AF-A0A269Z0B3-F1
#
_cell.length_a   1.000
_cell.length_b   1.000
_cell.length_c   1.000
_cell.angle_alpha   90.00
_cell.angle_beta   90.00
_cell.angle_gamma   90.00
#
_symmetry.space_group_name_H-M   'P 1'
#
loop_
_entity.id
_entity.type
_entity.pdbx_description
1 polymer ?
#
loop_
_entity_poly.entity_id
_entity_poly.type
_entity_poly.pdbx_seq_one_letter_code
_entity_poly.pdbx_strand_id
1 'polypeptide(L)' 'FSLDEIQENNDSFLLDINEEEGIIARVNFSTIVQETGFVTGYIAVLHDVTEQQQVERERREFVANVSHELRTPLT' A
#
# COMPACT_ATOMS: atom_id res chain seq x y z
N PHE A 1 -10.13 12.04 -11.89
CA PHE A 1 -10.28 11.06 -10.80
C PHE A 1 -11.47 11.49 -9.97
N SER A 2 -12.65 10.98 -10.29
CA SER A 2 -13.89 11.26 -9.52
C SER A 2 -13.88 10.41 -8.24
N LEU A 3 -14.34 10.98 -7.12
CA LEU A 3 -14.39 10.28 -5.82
C LEU A 3 -15.24 9.01 -5.87
N ASP A 4 -16.21 8.95 -6.79
CA ASP A 4 -17.07 7.77 -7.02
C ASP A 4 -16.28 6.55 -7.54
N GLU A 5 -15.17 6.75 -8.28
CA GLU A 5 -14.35 5.65 -8.83
C GLU A 5 -13.48 4.98 -7.74
N ILE A 6 -13.17 5.69 -6.64
CA ILE A 6 -12.39 5.18 -5.51
C ILE A 6 -13.25 4.25 -4.63
N GLN A 7 -14.58 4.29 -4.78
CA GLN A 7 -15.52 3.55 -3.94
C GLN A 7 -15.88 2.16 -4.48
N GLU A 8 -15.80 1.93 -5.79
CA GLU A 8 -16.21 0.65 -6.42
C GLU A 8 -15.16 -0.46 -6.26
N ASN A 9 -13.89 -0.12 -6.11
CA ASN A 9 -12.88 -1.04 -5.64
C ASN A 9 -12.44 -0.57 -4.27
N ASN A 10 -12.52 -1.45 -3.27
CA ASN A 10 -11.99 -1.25 -1.92
C ASN A 10 -10.45 -1.24 -1.93
N ASP A 11 -9.85 -0.53 -2.89
CA ASP A 11 -8.44 -0.53 -3.20
C ASP A 11 -7.72 0.33 -2.17
N SER A 12 -6.84 -0.32 -1.43
CA SER A 12 -5.98 0.37 -0.48
C SER A 12 -4.84 1.08 -1.22
N PHE A 13 -4.65 2.37 -0.97
CA PHE A 13 -3.55 3.14 -1.56
C PHE A 13 -2.33 3.10 -0.65
N LEU A 14 -1.13 2.95 -1.21
CA LEU A 14 0.12 3.14 -0.46
C LEU A 14 0.59 4.58 -0.65
N LEU A 15 0.79 5.28 0.47
CA LEU A 15 1.32 6.63 0.53
C LEU A 15 2.69 6.59 1.21
N ASP A 16 3.69 7.18 0.56
CA ASP A 16 4.97 7.45 1.18
C ASP A 16 4.90 8.85 1.81
N ILE A 17 4.95 8.92 3.13
CA ILE A 17 4.66 10.14 3.91
C ILE A 17 5.94 10.92 4.21
N ASN A 18 7.14 10.38 3.93
CA ASN A 18 8.40 11.09 4.18
C ASN A 18 9.52 10.57 3.27
N GLU A 19 10.07 11.39 2.39
CA GLU A 19 11.19 11.00 1.51
C GLU A 19 12.49 10.69 2.28
N GLU A 20 12.67 11.21 3.51
CA GLU A 20 13.89 11.00 4.30
C GLU A 20 13.80 9.83 5.30
N GLU A 21 12.64 9.61 5.94
CA GLU A 21 12.43 8.52 6.92
C GLU A 21 11.51 7.39 6.42
N GLY A 22 10.96 7.51 5.21
CA GLY A 22 10.32 6.43 4.46
C GLY A 22 9.13 5.77 5.16
N ILE A 23 8.24 6.55 5.80
CA ILE A 23 7.02 6.00 6.39
C ILE A 23 6.05 5.64 5.27
N ILE A 24 5.76 4.35 5.13
CA ILE A 24 4.78 3.85 4.16
C ILE A 24 3.46 3.60 4.90
N ALA A 25 2.44 4.36 4.54
CA ALA A 25 1.09 4.16 5.06
C ALA A 25 0.17 3.57 3.99
N ARG A 26 -0.63 2.59 4.39
CA ARG A 26 -1.77 2.09 3.62
C ARG A 26 -3.03 2.85 4.01
N VAL A 27 -3.60 3.57 3.05
CA VAL A 27 -4.82 4.35 3.23
C VAL A 27 -6.01 3.60 2.65
N ASN A 28 -7.05 3.41 3.47
CA ASN A 28 -8.34 2.90 3.04
C ASN A 28 -9.39 3.98 3.21
N PHE A 29 -10.18 4.23 2.17
CA PHE A 29 -11.27 5.19 2.21
C PHE A 29 -12.60 4.48 2.38
N SER A 30 -13.50 5.06 3.16
CA SER A 30 -14.87 4.60 3.31
C SER A 30 -15.79 5.80 3.39
N THR A 31 -17.01 5.67 2.88
CA THR A 31 -17.99 6.75 2.91
C THR A 31 -18.98 6.52 4.04
N ILE A 32 -19.50 7.62 4.58
CA ILE A 32 -20.61 7.60 5.52
C ILE A 32 -21.85 7.97 4.72
N VAL A 33 -22.76 7.02 4.56
CA VAL A 33 -24.02 7.18 3.84
C VAL A 33 -25.16 7.21 4.85
N GLN A 34 -26.04 8.21 4.75
CA GLN A 34 -27.27 8.26 5.54
C GLN A 34 -28.33 7.29 4.99
N GLU A 35 -29.36 6.97 5.77
CA GLU A 35 -30.52 6.17 5.31
C GLU A 35 -31.20 6.76 4.07
N THR A 36 -31.07 8.07 3.87
CA THR A 36 -31.57 8.80 2.70
C THR A 36 -30.76 8.57 1.42
N GLY A 37 -29.62 7.88 1.50
CA GLY A 37 -28.70 7.63 0.39
C GLY A 37 -27.68 8.75 0.13
N PHE A 38 -27.72 9.85 0.91
CA PHE A 38 -26.75 10.93 0.77
C PHE A 38 -25.44 10.61 1.50
N VAL A 39 -24.31 10.84 0.82
CA VAL A 39 -22.98 10.79 1.43
C VAL A 39 -22.78 12.02 2.30
N THR A 40 -22.50 11.81 3.58
CA THR A 40 -22.31 12.90 4.56
C THR A 40 -20.89 13.05 5.05
N GLY A 41 -20.00 12.15 4.64
CA GLY A 41 -18.59 12.27 4.95
C GLY A 41 -17.77 11.13 4.38
N TYR A 42 -16.47 11.29 4.52
CA TYR A 42 -15.47 10.29 4.18
C TYR A 42 -14.66 9.98 5.43
N ILE A 43 -14.32 8.72 5.60
CA ILE A 43 -13.41 8.20 6.61
C ILE A 43 -12.18 7.71 5.86
N ALA A 44 -11.00 8.13 6.29
CA ALA A 44 -9.74 7.60 5.83
C ALA A 44 -9.06 6.88 7.00
N VAL A 45 -8.68 5.62 6.80
CA VAL A 45 -7.94 4.82 7.78
C VAL A 45 -6.53 4.60 7.26
N LEU A 46 -5.55 5.15 7.97
CA LEU A 46 -4.13 5.01 7.66
C LEU A 46 -3.55 3.91 8.55
N HIS A 47 -2.91 2.92 7.92
CA HIS A 47 -2.13 1.89 8.62
C HIS A 47 -0.67 2.09 8.27
N ASP A 48 0.19 2.25 9.27
CA ASP A 48 1.64 2.16 9.05
C ASP A 48 1.99 0.73 8.65
N VAL A 49 2.56 0.57 7.45
CA VAL A 49 2.99 -0.71 6.89
C VAL A 49 4.47 -0.69 6.54
N THR A 50 5.24 0.25 7.09
CA THR A 50 6.66 0.46 6.79
C THR A 50 7.48 -0.81 7.04
N GLU A 51 7.34 -1.40 8.23
CA GLU A 51 8.04 -2.64 8.59
C GLU A 51 7.65 -3.81 7.69
N GLN A 52 6.36 -3.94 7.37
CA GLN A 52 5.87 -5.02 6.52
C GLN A 52 6.41 -4.90 5.08
N GLN A 53 6.50 -3.68 4.55
CA GLN A 53 7.11 -3.40 3.25
C GLN A 53 8.62 -3.66 3.27
N GLN A 54 9.30 -3.33 4.37
CA GLN A 54 10.72 -3.61 4.53
C GLN A 54 11.01 -5.10 4.46
N VAL A 55 10.26 -5.92 5.19
CA VAL A 55 10.42 -7.38 5.18
C VAL A 55 10.14 -7.96 3.80
N GLU A 56 9.09 -7.50 3.11
CA GLU A 56 8.78 -7.95 1.75
C GLU A 56 9.84 -7.52 0.72
N ARG A 57 10.48 -6.36 0.93
CA ARG A 57 11.62 -5.93 0.12
C ARG A 57 12.83 -6.83 0.33
N GLU A 58 13.23 -7.07 1.58
CA GLU A 58 14.35 -7.95 1.93
C GLU A 58 14.14 -9.37 1.40
N ARG A 59 12.92 -9.91 1.52
CA ARG A 59 12.57 -11.21 0.98
C ARG A 59 12.72 -11.26 -0.54
N ARG A 60 12.28 -10.22 -1.26
CA ARG A 60 12.42 -10.14 -2.73
C ARG A 60 13.87 -10.05 -3.15
N GLU A 61 14.66 -9.22 -2.47
CA GLU A 61 16.11 -9.10 -2.70
C GLU A 61 16.82 -10.43 -2.46
N PHE A 62 16.49 -11.13 -1.38
CA PHE A 62 17.02 -12.46 -1.09
C PHE A 62 16.71 -13.46 -2.21
N VAL A 63 15.45 -13.57 -2.63
CA VAL A 63 15.04 -14.50 -3.70
C VAL A 63 15.74 -14.15 -5.02
N ALA A 64 15.88 -12.86 -5.33
CA ALA A 64 16.61 -12.41 -6.51
C ALA A 64 18.09 -12.79 -6.43
N ASN A 65 18.77 -12.50 -5.32
CA ASN A 65 20.18 -12.82 -5.11
C ASN A 65 20.44 -14.32 -5.25
N VAL A 66 19.63 -15.15 -4.58
CA VAL A 66 19.74 -16.62 -4.70
C VAL A 66 19.47 -17.08 -6.14
N SER A 67 18.49 -16.50 -6.83
CA SER A 67 18.22 -16.84 -8.24
C SER A 67 19.37 -16.45 -9.17
N HIS A 68 20.07 -15.35 -8.89
CA HIS A 68 21.24 -14.90 -9.63
C HIS A 68 22.44 -15.83 -9.41
N GLU A 69 22.70 -16.27 -8.18
CA GLU A 69 23.76 -17.24 -7.85
C GLU A 69 23.48 -18.63 -8.43
N LEU A 70 22.21 -19.01 -8.59
CA LEU A 70 21.82 -20.29 -9.19
C LEU A 70 21.83 -20.29 -10.74
N ARG A 71 21.67 -19.13 -11.40
CA ARG A 71 21.65 -19.02 -12.88
C ARG A 71 22.99 -18.69 -13.51
N THR A 72 23.90 -18.09 -12.78
CA THR A 72 25.27 -17.81 -13.24
C THR A 72 26.20 -18.30 -12.14
N PRO A 73 26.90 -19.44 -12.34
CA PRO A 73 27.96 -19.78 -11.41
C PRO A 73 29.03 -18.70 -11.59
N LEU A 74 29.23 -17.88 -10.57
CA LEU A 74 30.30 -16.91 -10.54
C LEU A 74 31.63 -17.67 -10.40
N THR A 75 32.35 -17.79 -11.52
CA THR A 75 33.80 -17.68 -11.53
C THR A 75 34.17 -16.25 -11.90
#